data_AF-A0A3D2BYK0-F1
#
_entry.id   AF-A0A3D2BYK0-F1
#
_cell.length_a   1.000
_cell.length_b   1.000
_cell.length_c   1.000
_cell.angle_alpha   90.00
_cell.angle_beta   90.00
_cell.angle_gamma   90.00
#
_symmetry.space_group_name_H-M   'P 1'
#
loop_
_entity.id
_entity.type
_entity.pdbx_description
1 polymer ?
#
loop_
_entity_poly.entity_id
_entity_poly.type
_entity_poly.pdbx_seq_one_letter_code
_entity_poly.pdbx_strand_id
1 'polypeptide(L)'
;MRREAFEMANKEFLVDVGKCTGCNLCAVSCKDEHFDNSYAHWSAPQPETGQFWVDVKSLERGSLPRVRVSYMPTFCQHCANAPCIPVCPDDAIKKRGDGLVWIDPKACTGCGECGPACPYDVIFFNEDANIAQKCTGCAHRVDEGLLPRCVEACPHEAILFGDEGAFHGEGSEFLKPEHNALPRVMWRELPAPWISGNVINVEQDEVIANARVLVRHQESDERHDALTDEFGDFYVRDLEKGRSYRCEISADGYESVKREVTVSSDLDIGTVVLSRK
;
A
#
# COMPACT_ATOMS: atom_id res chain seq x y z
N MET A 1 -24.59 39.30 -10.25
CA MET A 1 -23.66 38.35 -10.89
C MET A 1 -23.09 37.47 -9.78
N ARG A 2 -23.76 36.35 -9.48
CA ARG A 2 -23.23 35.37 -8.51
C ARG A 2 -22.16 34.59 -9.27
N ARG A 3 -20.89 34.75 -8.88
CA ARG A 3 -19.85 33.78 -9.24
C ARG A 3 -20.23 32.50 -8.52
N GLU A 4 -20.76 31.52 -9.26
CA GLU A 4 -20.81 30.15 -8.78
C GLU A 4 -19.37 29.78 -8.42
N ALA A 5 -19.14 29.45 -7.15
CA ALA A 5 -17.89 28.86 -6.74
C ALA A 5 -17.78 27.54 -7.51
N PHE A 6 -16.86 27.47 -8.46
CA PHE A 6 -16.43 26.18 -9.00
C PHE A 6 -15.87 25.43 -7.78
N GLU A 7 -16.65 24.49 -7.25
CA GLU A 7 -16.22 23.62 -6.18
C GLU A 7 -15.01 22.85 -6.73
N MET A 8 -13.83 23.10 -6.18
CA MET A 8 -12.60 22.44 -6.63
C MET A 8 -12.76 20.94 -6.34
N ALA A 9 -12.67 20.11 -7.38
CA ALA A 9 -12.71 18.67 -7.20
C ALA A 9 -11.60 18.24 -6.23
N ASN A 10 -11.95 17.39 -5.26
CA ASN A 10 -10.97 16.84 -4.33
C ASN A 10 -9.89 16.07 -5.10
N LYS A 11 -8.66 16.05 -4.59
CA LYS A 11 -7.56 15.27 -5.14
C LYS A 11 -7.43 13.93 -4.45
N GLU A 12 -7.07 12.92 -5.24
CA GLU A 12 -6.84 11.56 -4.80
C GLU A 12 -5.53 11.02 -5.37
N PHE A 13 -4.98 10.03 -4.66
CA PHE A 13 -3.88 9.21 -5.15
C PHE A 13 -4.35 7.76 -5.27
N LEU A 14 -3.76 7.03 -6.22
CA LEU A 14 -3.83 5.57 -6.28
C LEU A 14 -2.41 5.02 -6.24
N VAL A 15 -2.15 4.09 -5.32
CA VAL A 15 -0.88 3.35 -5.23
C VAL A 15 -1.11 1.91 -5.69
N ASP A 16 -0.43 1.51 -6.76
CA ASP A 16 -0.44 0.15 -7.30
C ASP A 16 0.81 -0.61 -6.83
N VAL A 17 0.64 -1.45 -5.82
CA VAL A 17 1.74 -2.23 -5.22
C VAL A 17 2.26 -3.27 -6.21
N GLY A 18 1.40 -3.79 -7.10
CA GLY A 18 1.76 -4.76 -8.13
C GLY A 18 2.76 -4.22 -9.15
N LYS A 19 2.77 -2.90 -9.37
CA LYS A 19 3.70 -2.21 -10.28
C LYS A 19 4.96 -1.66 -9.60
N CYS A 20 5.00 -1.57 -8.27
CA CYS A 20 6.13 -0.95 -7.58
C CYS A 20 7.35 -1.89 -7.50
N THR A 21 8.48 -1.45 -8.07
CA THR A 21 9.74 -2.22 -8.07
C THR A 21 10.75 -1.81 -7.00
N GLY A 22 10.41 -0.84 -6.13
CA GLY A 22 11.31 -0.39 -5.08
C GLY A 22 12.47 0.51 -5.54
N CYS A 23 12.39 1.12 -6.73
CA CYS A 23 13.47 1.94 -7.29
C CYS A 23 13.76 3.26 -6.54
N ASN A 24 12.92 3.66 -5.59
CA ASN A 24 13.07 4.87 -4.77
C ASN A 24 13.08 6.23 -5.51
N LEU A 25 12.77 6.27 -6.82
CA LEU A 25 12.69 7.53 -7.57
C LEU A 25 11.68 8.53 -6.99
N CYS A 26 10.59 8.04 -6.40
CA CYS A 26 9.62 8.88 -5.69
C CYS A 26 10.23 9.58 -4.45
N ALA A 27 11.02 8.85 -3.66
CA ALA A 27 11.73 9.43 -2.50
C ALA A 27 12.80 10.43 -2.94
N VAL A 28 13.61 10.09 -3.95
CA VAL A 28 14.65 10.98 -4.48
C VAL A 28 14.06 12.24 -5.09
N SER A 29 13.00 12.12 -5.91
CA SER A 29 12.36 13.29 -6.54
C SER A 29 11.64 14.20 -5.54
N CYS A 30 11.06 13.65 -4.47
CA CYS A 30 10.53 14.45 -3.36
C CYS A 30 11.64 15.22 -2.66
N LYS A 31 12.80 14.57 -2.45
CA LYS A 31 13.96 15.21 -1.85
C LYS A 31 14.52 16.33 -2.73
N ASP A 32 14.72 16.06 -4.02
CA ASP A 32 15.15 17.03 -5.03
C ASP A 32 14.25 18.27 -5.04
N GLU A 33 12.93 18.07 -4.97
CA GLU A 33 11.96 19.17 -4.95
C GLU A 33 12.05 20.01 -3.67
N HIS A 34 12.20 19.39 -2.50
CA HIS A 34 11.99 20.05 -1.21
C HIS A 34 13.26 20.32 -0.39
N PHE A 35 14.38 19.68 -0.72
CA PHE A 35 15.68 19.96 -0.08
C PHE A 35 16.18 21.34 -0.53
N ASP A 36 16.56 22.17 0.44
CA ASP A 36 16.99 23.58 0.25
C ASP A 36 15.96 24.50 -0.45
N ASN A 37 14.76 23.99 -0.74
CA ASN A 37 13.70 24.70 -1.42
C ASN A 37 12.52 24.97 -0.48
N SER A 38 12.12 26.24 -0.41
CA SER A 38 10.94 26.67 0.35
C SER A 38 9.84 27.11 -0.61
N TYR A 39 8.61 26.66 -0.37
CA TYR A 39 7.47 26.95 -1.23
C TYR A 39 6.42 27.73 -0.45
N ALA A 40 6.48 29.06 -0.58
CA ALA A 40 5.51 30.01 -0.05
C ALA A 40 4.99 29.67 1.36
N HIS A 41 3.73 29.23 1.47
CA HIS A 41 3.07 28.81 2.70
C HIS A 41 2.80 27.29 2.74
N TRP A 42 3.31 26.55 1.74
CA TRP A 42 3.11 25.11 1.60
C TRP A 42 4.13 24.29 2.39
N SER A 43 5.41 24.68 2.32
CA SER A 43 6.47 23.96 3.03
C SER A 43 7.70 24.83 3.25
N ALA A 44 8.33 24.67 4.43
CA ALA A 44 9.74 24.98 4.62
C ALA A 44 10.62 23.88 4.00
N PRO A 45 11.93 24.12 3.80
CA PRO A 45 12.85 23.12 3.26
C PRO A 45 12.83 21.82 4.06
N GLN A 46 12.84 20.70 3.34
CA GLN A 46 13.04 19.38 3.92
C GLN A 46 14.53 19.21 4.28
N PRO A 47 14.89 18.65 5.45
CA PRO A 47 16.28 18.33 5.78
C PRO A 47 16.91 17.37 4.77
N GLU A 48 18.24 17.40 4.61
CA GLU A 48 18.96 16.49 3.70
C GLU A 48 18.85 15.01 4.10
N THR A 49 18.74 14.72 5.38
CA THR A 49 18.68 13.34 5.91
C THR A 49 17.56 13.19 6.93
N GLY A 50 17.25 11.94 7.31
CA GLY A 50 16.30 11.63 8.39
C GLY A 50 14.80 11.73 8.05
N GLN A 51 14.41 12.59 7.11
CA GLN A 51 13.01 12.74 6.69
C GLN A 51 12.74 12.21 5.29
N PHE A 52 11.70 11.38 5.16
CA PHE A 52 11.20 10.82 3.92
C PHE A 52 9.69 11.06 3.81
N TRP A 53 9.29 12.20 3.21
CA TRP A 53 7.87 12.54 3.06
C TRP A 53 7.10 11.57 2.16
N VAL A 54 7.82 10.88 1.29
CA VAL A 54 7.42 9.60 0.69
C VAL A 54 8.54 8.59 0.94
N ASP A 55 8.18 7.45 1.50
CA ASP A 55 9.09 6.37 1.89
C ASP A 55 8.65 5.04 1.26
N VAL A 56 9.57 4.30 0.67
CA VAL A 56 9.24 3.02 0.03
C VAL A 56 9.50 1.88 1.00
N LYS A 57 8.45 1.48 1.72
CA LYS A 57 8.54 0.40 2.71
C LYS A 57 8.60 -0.95 2.01
N SER A 58 9.67 -1.72 2.22
CA SER A 58 9.78 -3.10 1.74
C SER A 58 9.16 -4.08 2.73
N LEU A 59 8.38 -5.02 2.21
CA LEU A 59 7.85 -6.15 2.95
C LEU A 59 8.38 -7.44 2.31
N GLU A 60 9.29 -8.11 3.01
CA GLU A 60 9.69 -9.49 2.68
C GLU A 60 8.57 -10.44 3.08
N ARG A 61 8.30 -11.41 2.20
CA ARG A 61 7.10 -12.24 2.26
C ARG A 61 7.41 -13.69 1.91
N GLY A 62 6.65 -14.60 2.50
CA GLY A 62 6.86 -16.05 2.36
C GLY A 62 8.12 -16.55 3.05
N SER A 63 8.58 -17.72 2.63
CA SER A 63 9.79 -18.38 3.13
C SER A 63 10.43 -19.19 2.01
N LEU A 64 11.71 -19.56 2.15
CA LEU A 64 12.37 -20.39 1.15
C LEU A 64 11.60 -21.71 0.94
N PRO A 65 11.35 -22.13 -0.31
CA PRO A 65 11.85 -21.55 -1.57
C PRO A 65 10.95 -20.46 -2.20
N ARG A 66 9.76 -20.19 -1.68
CA ARG A 66 8.75 -19.26 -2.24
C ARG A 66 8.73 -17.93 -1.50
N VAL A 67 9.69 -17.08 -1.85
CA VAL A 67 9.81 -15.72 -1.32
C VAL A 67 9.25 -14.67 -2.29
N ARG A 68 8.75 -13.56 -1.76
CA ARG A 68 8.38 -12.36 -2.53
C ARG A 68 8.85 -11.13 -1.76
N VAL A 69 9.10 -10.04 -2.46
CA VAL A 69 9.22 -8.71 -1.85
C VAL A 69 8.10 -7.83 -2.41
N SER A 70 7.39 -7.13 -1.54
CA SER A 70 6.40 -6.12 -1.93
C SER A 70 6.91 -4.75 -1.50
N TYR A 71 6.79 -3.74 -2.36
CA TYR A 71 7.23 -2.38 -2.09
C TYR A 71 6.02 -1.46 -1.96
N MET A 72 5.94 -0.72 -0.86
CA MET A 72 4.80 0.12 -0.52
C MET A 72 5.22 1.58 -0.37
N PRO A 73 5.12 2.40 -1.44
CA PRO A 73 5.33 3.84 -1.36
C PRO A 73 4.34 4.49 -0.41
N THR A 74 4.80 4.80 0.80
CA THR A 74 4.00 5.29 1.92
C THR A 74 4.28 6.78 2.12
N PHE A 75 3.22 7.58 2.14
CA PHE A 75 3.27 9.03 2.35
C PHE A 75 1.99 9.51 3.04
N CYS A 76 1.84 10.82 3.26
CA CYS A 76 0.63 11.39 3.86
C CYS A 76 -0.62 10.91 3.13
N GLN A 77 -1.57 10.35 3.87
CA GLN A 77 -2.80 9.79 3.31
C GLN A 77 -3.86 10.85 2.98
N HIS A 78 -3.56 12.15 3.23
CA HIS A 78 -4.44 13.30 2.99
C HIS A 78 -5.90 13.08 3.41
N CYS A 79 -6.06 12.46 4.58
CA CYS A 79 -7.30 12.00 5.17
C CYS A 79 -8.41 13.07 5.18
N ALA A 80 -9.62 12.69 4.78
CA ALA A 80 -10.80 13.53 4.94
C ALA A 80 -11.18 13.69 6.43
N ASN A 81 -10.96 12.67 7.26
CA ASN A 81 -11.05 12.75 8.72
C ASN A 81 -9.64 12.67 9.34
N ALA A 82 -8.79 13.67 9.07
CA ALA A 82 -7.40 13.68 9.48
C ALA A 82 -7.23 13.83 11.01
N PRO A 83 -6.73 12.79 11.74
CA PRO A 83 -6.61 12.85 13.19
C PRO A 83 -5.56 13.86 13.70
N CYS A 84 -4.61 14.25 12.84
CA CYS A 84 -3.59 15.24 13.17
C CYS A 84 -4.11 16.69 13.24
N ILE A 85 -5.23 17.01 12.59
CA ILE A 85 -5.80 18.37 12.60
C ILE A 85 -6.30 18.77 14.01
N PRO A 86 -7.22 18.02 14.66
CA PRO A 86 -7.80 18.45 15.93
C PRO A 86 -6.81 18.47 17.11
N VAL A 87 -5.68 17.79 17.01
CA VAL A 87 -4.64 17.78 18.07
C VAL A 87 -3.67 18.97 17.95
N CYS A 88 -3.72 19.74 16.86
CA CYS A 88 -2.84 20.89 16.68
C CYS A 88 -3.36 22.10 17.47
N PRO A 89 -2.65 22.58 18.50
CA PRO A 89 -3.11 23.71 19.32
C PRO A 89 -3.05 25.06 18.57
N ASP A 90 -2.23 25.15 17.52
CA ASP A 90 -1.94 26.40 16.80
C ASP A 90 -2.67 26.52 15.45
N ASP A 91 -3.59 25.59 15.13
CA ASP A 91 -4.28 25.53 13.84
C ASP A 91 -3.31 25.53 12.63
N ALA A 92 -2.13 24.92 12.81
CA ALA A 92 -1.09 24.86 11.78
C ALA A 92 -1.39 23.80 10.71
N ILE A 93 -2.19 22.78 11.03
CA ILE A 93 -2.51 21.70 10.09
C ILE A 93 -3.85 21.97 9.44
N LYS A 94 -3.84 22.23 8.14
CA LYS A 94 -5.00 22.73 7.39
C LYS A 94 -5.33 21.77 6.25
N LYS A 95 -6.59 21.84 5.79
CA LYS A 95 -7.08 21.10 4.61
C LYS A 95 -7.48 22.08 3.52
N ARG A 96 -6.98 21.86 2.31
CA ARG A 96 -7.26 22.69 1.13
C ARG A 96 -8.69 22.45 0.65
N GLY A 97 -9.19 23.35 -0.18
CA GLY A 97 -10.49 23.17 -0.85
C GLY A 97 -10.56 21.92 -1.72
N ASP A 98 -9.40 21.44 -2.20
CA ASP A 98 -9.24 20.21 -2.98
C ASP A 98 -8.85 18.99 -2.12
N GLY A 99 -9.01 19.08 -0.79
CA GLY A 99 -8.84 17.94 0.12
C GLY A 99 -7.40 17.63 0.56
N LEU A 100 -6.37 18.21 -0.06
CA LEU A 100 -4.99 18.02 0.37
C LEU A 100 -4.75 18.65 1.75
N VAL A 101 -4.33 17.83 2.71
CA VAL A 101 -3.90 18.26 4.05
C VAL A 101 -2.42 18.71 4.05
N TRP A 102 -2.08 19.84 4.66
CA TRP A 102 -0.69 20.31 4.81
C TRP A 102 -0.43 20.93 6.19
N ILE A 103 0.84 21.14 6.54
CA ILE A 103 1.26 21.85 7.75
C ILE A 103 1.81 23.21 7.32
N ASP A 104 1.19 24.29 7.79
CA ASP A 104 1.61 25.66 7.54
C ASP A 104 2.89 25.94 8.36
N PRO A 105 4.05 26.12 7.69
CA PRO A 105 5.33 26.28 8.39
C PRO A 105 5.42 27.57 9.20
N LYS A 106 4.56 28.57 8.93
CA LYS A 106 4.55 29.83 9.68
C LYS A 106 3.69 29.77 10.94
N ALA A 107 2.67 28.92 10.94
CA ALA A 107 1.78 28.74 12.08
C ALA A 107 2.27 27.65 13.05
N CYS A 108 3.06 26.69 12.56
CA CYS A 108 3.57 25.61 13.40
C CYS A 108 4.57 26.14 14.45
N THR A 109 4.32 25.82 15.72
CA THR A 109 5.18 26.21 16.85
C THR A 109 6.13 25.10 17.31
N GLY A 110 6.03 23.91 16.70
CA GLY A 110 6.86 22.77 17.05
C GLY A 110 6.37 21.93 18.22
N CYS A 111 5.07 21.95 18.56
CA CYS A 111 4.53 21.18 19.71
C CYS A 111 4.61 19.65 19.59
N GLY A 112 4.71 19.10 18.36
CA GLY A 112 4.94 17.66 18.13
C GLY A 112 3.72 16.72 18.27
N GLU A 113 2.59 17.18 18.81
CA GLU A 113 1.38 16.36 19.08
C GLU A 113 0.82 15.64 17.84
N CYS A 114 1.00 16.24 16.67
CA CYS A 114 0.50 15.68 15.41
C CYS A 114 1.20 14.38 14.98
N GLY A 115 2.46 14.16 15.38
CA GLY A 115 3.23 12.96 15.04
C GLY A 115 2.57 11.69 15.58
N PRO A 116 2.44 11.55 16.91
CA PRO A 116 1.76 10.41 17.55
C PRO A 116 0.29 10.25 17.15
N ALA A 117 -0.38 11.35 16.79
CA ALA A 117 -1.77 11.30 16.32
C ALA A 117 -1.92 10.75 14.89
N CYS A 118 -0.86 10.75 14.08
CA CYS A 118 -0.93 10.27 12.71
C CYS A 118 -0.88 8.74 12.68
N PRO A 119 -1.96 8.03 12.29
CA PRO A 119 -1.96 6.57 12.31
C PRO A 119 -1.01 5.98 11.27
N TYR A 120 -0.47 6.76 10.33
CA TYR A 120 0.39 6.27 9.25
C TYR A 120 1.89 6.48 9.50
N ASP A 121 2.25 7.18 10.58
CA ASP A 121 3.66 7.47 10.94
C ASP A 121 4.40 8.22 9.82
N VAL A 122 3.74 9.22 9.22
CA VAL A 122 4.24 10.00 8.05
C VAL A 122 4.42 11.49 8.35
N ILE A 123 4.44 11.86 9.63
CA ILE A 123 4.76 13.21 10.10
C ILE A 123 6.09 13.17 10.83
N PHE A 124 7.00 14.02 10.40
CA PHE A 124 8.37 14.14 10.91
C PHE A 124 8.52 15.44 11.68
N PHE A 125 9.40 15.46 12.67
CA PHE A 125 9.81 16.69 13.33
C PHE A 125 11.13 17.19 12.72
N ASN A 126 11.18 18.46 12.36
CA ASN A 126 12.40 19.13 11.92
C ASN A 126 12.96 19.92 13.11
N GLU A 127 14.04 19.40 13.70
CA GLU A 127 14.69 20.01 14.86
C GLU A 127 15.28 21.40 14.52
N ASP A 128 15.91 21.55 13.36
CA ASP A 128 16.57 22.79 12.96
C ASP A 128 15.57 23.94 12.73
N ALA A 129 14.41 23.61 12.16
CA ALA A 129 13.34 24.57 11.90
C ALA A 129 12.31 24.65 13.04
N ASN A 130 12.39 23.78 14.05
CA ASN A 130 11.43 23.63 15.14
C ASN A 130 9.96 23.54 14.66
N ILE A 131 9.71 22.70 13.65
CA ILE A 131 8.37 22.50 13.06
C ILE A 131 8.13 21.05 12.69
N ALA A 132 6.85 20.65 12.64
CA ALA A 132 6.45 19.40 12.03
C ALA A 132 6.40 19.53 10.49
N GLN A 133 6.82 18.48 9.79
CA GLN A 133 6.87 18.39 8.33
C GLN A 133 6.35 17.05 7.85
N LYS A 134 5.79 17.02 6.64
CA LYS A 134 5.24 15.81 5.99
C LYS A 134 5.00 16.11 4.51
N CYS A 135 4.60 15.10 3.74
CA CYS A 135 4.10 15.29 2.38
C CYS A 135 2.98 16.34 2.32
N THR A 136 3.10 17.26 1.36
CA THR A 136 2.15 18.33 1.07
C THR A 136 1.25 18.03 -0.13
N GLY A 137 1.41 16.84 -0.74
CA GLY A 137 0.82 16.53 -2.05
C GLY A 137 1.42 17.36 -3.18
N CYS A 138 2.62 17.93 -2.98
CA CYS A 138 3.23 18.96 -3.83
C CYS A 138 2.22 20.07 -4.18
N ALA A 139 1.50 20.56 -3.18
CA ALA A 139 0.48 21.61 -3.30
C ALA A 139 0.91 22.78 -4.19
N HIS A 140 2.18 23.20 -4.10
CA HIS A 140 2.76 24.26 -4.92
C HIS A 140 2.78 23.94 -6.43
N ARG A 141 3.01 22.67 -6.80
CA ARG A 141 2.96 22.19 -8.19
C ARG A 141 1.53 22.03 -8.67
N VAL A 142 0.65 21.51 -7.80
CA VAL A 142 -0.77 21.32 -8.11
C VAL A 142 -1.45 22.66 -8.41
N ASP A 143 -1.08 23.73 -7.71
CA ASP A 143 -1.55 25.10 -7.98
C ASP A 143 -1.18 25.58 -9.40
N GLU A 144 -0.10 25.04 -9.98
CA GLU A 144 0.36 25.33 -11.34
C GLU A 144 -0.17 24.33 -12.38
N GLY A 145 -1.04 23.40 -11.98
CA GLY A 145 -1.56 22.34 -12.86
C GLY A 145 -0.56 21.22 -13.16
N LEU A 146 0.51 21.11 -12.38
CA LEU A 146 1.54 20.08 -12.51
C LEU A 146 1.26 18.89 -11.56
N LEU A 147 1.76 17.71 -11.93
CA LEU A 147 1.69 16.52 -11.10
C LEU A 147 2.66 16.60 -9.91
N PRO A 148 2.35 15.94 -8.77
CA PRO A 148 3.31 15.70 -7.70
C PRO A 148 4.56 14.97 -8.21
N ARG A 149 5.73 15.27 -7.64
CA ARG A 149 7.02 14.73 -8.14
C ARG A 149 7.11 13.22 -8.06
N CYS A 150 6.57 12.62 -7.02
CA CYS A 150 6.55 11.17 -6.88
C CYS A 150 5.71 10.45 -7.96
N VAL A 151 4.71 11.15 -8.52
CA VAL A 151 3.85 10.67 -9.61
C VAL A 151 4.57 10.87 -10.94
N GLU A 152 5.04 12.09 -11.21
CA GLU A 152 5.78 12.44 -12.43
C GLU A 152 7.04 11.58 -12.62
N ALA A 153 7.76 11.27 -11.54
CA ALA A 153 9.02 10.53 -11.60
C ALA A 153 8.85 9.00 -11.65
N CYS A 154 7.63 8.46 -11.48
CA CYS A 154 7.43 7.02 -11.40
C CYS A 154 7.43 6.37 -12.80
N PRO A 155 8.46 5.59 -13.19
CA PRO A 155 8.51 5.01 -14.54
C PRO A 155 7.58 3.79 -14.69
N HIS A 156 6.95 3.35 -13.60
CA HIS A 156 6.06 2.18 -13.55
C HIS A 156 4.59 2.58 -13.35
N GLU A 157 4.29 3.88 -13.22
CA GLU A 157 2.92 4.35 -12.93
C GLU A 157 2.32 3.69 -11.66
N ALA A 158 3.19 3.41 -10.68
CA ALA A 158 2.80 2.80 -9.41
C ALA A 158 2.20 3.80 -8.41
N ILE A 159 2.36 5.11 -8.66
CA ILE A 159 1.69 6.18 -7.91
C ILE A 159 1.01 7.05 -8.95
N LEU A 160 -0.31 7.18 -8.86
CA LEU A 160 -1.14 8.00 -9.73
C LEU A 160 -1.78 9.11 -8.90
N PHE A 161 -2.12 10.22 -9.56
CA PHE A 161 -2.77 11.37 -8.94
C PHE A 161 -3.83 11.95 -9.88
N GLY A 162 -4.99 12.29 -9.32
CA GLY A 162 -6.13 12.75 -10.10
C GLY A 162 -7.20 13.39 -9.23
N ASP A 163 -8.27 13.81 -9.89
CA ASP A 163 -9.47 14.31 -9.21
C ASP A 163 -10.28 13.15 -8.63
N GLU A 164 -11.15 13.45 -7.67
CA GLU A 164 -12.01 12.48 -7.01
C GLU A 164 -12.85 11.69 -8.02
N GLY A 165 -12.75 10.36 -7.94
CA GLY A 165 -13.38 9.45 -8.89
C GLY A 165 -12.58 9.15 -10.15
N ALA A 166 -11.40 9.77 -10.35
CA ALA A 166 -10.50 9.45 -11.47
C ALA A 166 -10.08 7.96 -11.48
N PHE A 167 -10.09 7.32 -10.31
CA PHE A 167 -9.70 5.92 -10.13
C PHE A 167 -10.89 5.02 -9.72
N HIS A 168 -12.11 5.41 -10.11
CA HIS A 168 -13.29 4.62 -9.76
C HIS A 168 -13.22 3.20 -10.36
N GLY A 169 -13.26 2.19 -9.49
CA GLY A 169 -13.08 0.79 -9.87
C GLY A 169 -11.62 0.35 -10.07
N GLU A 170 -10.67 1.25 -9.83
CA GLU A 170 -9.24 0.99 -9.99
C GLU A 170 -8.50 0.76 -8.66
N GLY A 171 -8.97 1.34 -7.55
CA GLY A 171 -8.48 1.07 -6.20
C GLY A 171 -9.65 0.76 -5.26
N SER A 172 -9.49 -0.25 -4.42
CA SER A 172 -10.57 -0.73 -3.53
C SER A 172 -10.17 -0.80 -2.06
N GLU A 173 -8.92 -0.51 -1.74
CA GLU A 173 -8.37 -0.70 -0.39
C GLU A 173 -7.77 0.58 0.17
N PHE A 174 -7.79 0.69 1.50
CA PHE A 174 -7.23 1.81 2.25
C PHE A 174 -6.36 1.28 3.38
N LEU A 175 -5.27 1.99 3.68
CA LEU A 175 -4.42 1.63 4.82
C LEU A 175 -5.12 1.93 6.14
N LYS A 176 -4.96 0.99 7.08
CA LYS A 176 -5.42 1.08 8.47
C LYS A 176 -6.88 1.58 8.61
N PRO A 177 -7.85 0.92 7.96
CA PRO A 177 -9.25 1.35 7.96
C PRO A 177 -9.87 1.46 9.36
N GLU A 178 -9.33 0.72 10.34
CA GLU A 178 -9.74 0.74 11.75
C GLU A 178 -9.68 2.14 12.40
N HIS A 179 -8.89 3.07 11.86
CA HIS A 179 -8.81 4.45 12.37
C HIS A 179 -9.90 5.38 11.85
N ASN A 180 -10.76 4.96 10.92
CA ASN A 180 -11.83 5.77 10.33
C ASN A 180 -11.34 7.16 9.85
N ALA A 181 -10.09 7.24 9.38
CA ALA A 181 -9.47 8.48 8.95
C ALA A 181 -9.94 8.94 7.56
N LEU A 182 -10.65 8.08 6.82
CA LEU A 182 -11.08 8.33 5.43
C LEU A 182 -9.93 8.81 4.52
N PRO A 183 -8.89 7.98 4.30
CA PRO A 183 -7.76 8.33 3.41
C PRO A 183 -8.20 8.71 2.00
N ARG A 184 -7.42 9.59 1.36
CA ARG A 184 -7.54 9.92 -0.08
C ARG A 184 -6.45 9.25 -0.93
N VAL A 185 -5.73 8.30 -0.34
CA VAL A 185 -4.79 7.43 -1.04
C VAL A 185 -5.41 6.05 -1.08
N MET A 186 -5.87 5.66 -2.25
CA MET A 186 -6.38 4.32 -2.54
C MET A 186 -5.21 3.39 -2.86
N TRP A 187 -5.40 2.11 -2.60
CA TRP A 187 -4.41 1.08 -2.84
C TRP A 187 -4.97 -0.03 -3.73
N ARG A 188 -4.10 -0.58 -4.56
CA ARG A 188 -4.32 -1.79 -5.36
C ARG A 188 -3.26 -2.82 -5.01
N GLU A 189 -3.70 -4.08 -4.93
CA GLU A 189 -2.83 -5.23 -4.60
C GLU A 189 -2.12 -5.06 -3.26
N LEU A 190 -2.82 -4.60 -2.21
CA LEU A 190 -2.20 -4.58 -0.89
C LEU A 190 -1.76 -6.01 -0.50
N PRO A 191 -0.60 -6.17 0.14
CA PRO A 191 -0.12 -7.48 0.55
C PRO A 191 -1.10 -8.23 1.47
N ALA A 192 -1.79 -9.23 0.91
CA ALA A 192 -2.64 -10.16 1.66
C ALA A 192 -2.05 -11.59 1.65
N PRO A 193 -2.16 -12.34 2.77
CA PRO A 193 -1.60 -13.68 2.88
C PRO A 193 -1.92 -14.62 1.72
N TRP A 194 -1.00 -15.54 1.43
CA TRP A 194 -1.25 -16.65 0.49
C TRP A 194 -0.96 -18.02 1.11
N ILE A 195 -1.51 -19.06 0.48
CA ILE A 195 -1.04 -20.44 0.61
C ILE A 195 -0.31 -20.84 -0.67
N SER A 196 0.89 -21.39 -0.56
CA SER A 196 1.66 -21.91 -1.70
C SER A 196 2.17 -23.32 -1.45
N GLY A 197 2.59 -24.00 -2.50
CA GLY A 197 3.23 -25.30 -2.42
C GLY A 197 3.61 -25.83 -3.80
N ASN A 198 4.10 -27.07 -3.81
CA ASN A 198 4.45 -27.79 -5.04
C ASN A 198 3.81 -29.17 -5.04
N VAL A 199 3.42 -29.68 -6.20
CA VAL A 199 2.77 -30.97 -6.34
C VAL A 199 3.60 -31.88 -7.26
N ILE A 200 3.95 -33.07 -6.76
CA ILE A 200 4.80 -34.03 -7.47
C ILE A 200 4.26 -35.45 -7.40
N ASN A 201 4.74 -36.29 -8.30
CA ASN A 201 4.71 -37.74 -8.17
C ASN A 201 6.15 -38.28 -8.01
N VAL A 202 6.43 -38.91 -6.87
CA VAL A 202 7.77 -39.42 -6.55
C VAL A 202 8.12 -40.67 -7.36
N GLU A 203 7.15 -41.50 -7.72
CA GLU A 203 7.39 -42.76 -8.47
C GLU A 203 7.82 -42.50 -9.91
N GLN A 204 7.28 -41.44 -10.51
CA GLN A 204 7.58 -40.99 -11.86
C GLN A 204 8.74 -39.99 -11.91
N ASP A 205 9.17 -39.46 -10.76
CA ASP A 205 10.14 -38.36 -10.66
C ASP A 205 9.69 -37.12 -11.48
N GLU A 206 8.41 -36.77 -11.37
CA GLU A 206 7.75 -35.74 -12.18
C GLU A 206 6.96 -34.75 -11.31
N VAL A 207 6.88 -33.49 -11.75
CA VAL A 207 5.93 -32.50 -11.23
C VAL A 207 4.55 -32.73 -11.84
N ILE A 208 3.50 -32.37 -11.10
CA ILE A 208 2.12 -32.50 -11.57
C ILE A 208 1.58 -31.11 -11.89
N ALA A 209 1.60 -30.74 -13.16
CA ALA A 209 0.97 -29.54 -13.68
C ALA A 209 -0.56 -29.70 -13.78
N ASN A 210 -1.30 -28.59 -13.71
CA ASN A 210 -2.76 -28.54 -13.76
C ASN A 210 -3.49 -29.35 -12.67
N ALA A 211 -2.81 -29.70 -11.57
CA ALA A 211 -3.46 -30.23 -10.39
C ALA A 211 -4.37 -29.14 -9.81
N ARG A 212 -5.62 -29.50 -9.51
CA ARG A 212 -6.58 -28.59 -8.89
C ARG A 212 -6.26 -28.44 -7.41
N VAL A 213 -6.15 -27.19 -6.98
CA VAL A 213 -5.99 -26.78 -5.58
C VAL A 213 -7.23 -26.02 -5.16
N LEU A 214 -7.99 -26.59 -4.24
CA LEU A 214 -9.23 -26.01 -3.72
C LEU A 214 -9.03 -25.66 -2.25
N VAL A 215 -9.06 -24.38 -1.93
CA VAL A 215 -8.93 -23.85 -0.58
C VAL A 215 -10.28 -23.33 -0.11
N ARG A 216 -10.81 -23.90 0.97
CA ARG A 216 -12.09 -23.50 1.55
C ARG A 216 -11.87 -22.96 2.95
N HIS A 217 -12.50 -21.84 3.26
CA HIS A 217 -12.56 -21.39 4.65
C HIS A 217 -13.34 -22.40 5.49
N GLN A 218 -12.93 -22.61 6.74
CA GLN A 218 -13.55 -23.66 7.57
C GLN A 218 -14.91 -23.25 8.15
N GLU A 219 -15.16 -21.95 8.30
CA GLU A 219 -16.37 -21.44 8.98
C GLU A 219 -17.29 -20.63 8.07
N SER A 220 -16.93 -20.46 6.79
CA SER A 220 -17.74 -19.73 5.80
C SER A 220 -17.76 -20.46 4.46
N ASP A 221 -18.66 -20.03 3.57
CA ASP A 221 -18.77 -20.57 2.20
C ASP A 221 -17.68 -20.05 1.24
N GLU A 222 -16.71 -19.29 1.76
CA GLU A 222 -15.59 -18.75 1.01
C GLU A 222 -14.73 -19.88 0.43
N ARG A 223 -14.44 -19.79 -0.88
CA ARG A 223 -13.64 -20.77 -1.60
C ARG A 223 -12.73 -20.07 -2.60
N HIS A 224 -11.55 -20.63 -2.76
CA HIS A 224 -10.54 -20.22 -3.72
C HIS A 224 -10.10 -21.43 -4.52
N ASP A 225 -10.02 -21.28 -5.84
CA ASP A 225 -9.57 -22.31 -6.74
C ASP A 225 -8.28 -21.83 -7.43
N ALA A 226 -7.28 -22.70 -7.48
CA ALA A 226 -6.05 -22.51 -8.23
C ALA A 226 -5.66 -23.80 -8.96
N LEU A 227 -4.76 -23.66 -9.93
CA LEU A 227 -4.12 -24.78 -10.60
C LEU A 227 -2.63 -24.70 -10.34
N THR A 228 -1.98 -25.86 -10.32
CA THR A 228 -0.52 -25.90 -10.41
C THR A 228 -0.03 -25.51 -11.80
N ASP A 229 1.06 -24.76 -11.86
CA ASP A 229 1.73 -24.36 -13.09
C ASP A 229 2.61 -25.49 -13.69
N GLU A 230 3.37 -25.20 -14.73
CA GLU A 230 4.28 -26.16 -15.36
C GLU A 230 5.40 -26.69 -14.46
N PHE A 231 5.68 -26.04 -13.33
CA PHE A 231 6.65 -26.51 -12.32
C PHE A 231 5.97 -27.30 -11.20
N GLY A 232 4.65 -27.48 -11.27
CA GLY A 232 3.85 -28.08 -10.21
C GLY A 232 3.59 -27.12 -9.05
N ASP A 233 3.96 -25.85 -9.17
CA ASP A 233 3.80 -24.84 -8.12
C ASP A 233 2.41 -24.22 -8.16
N PHE A 234 1.90 -23.85 -7.00
CA PHE A 234 0.64 -23.11 -6.90
C PHE A 234 0.72 -21.98 -5.89
N TYR A 235 -0.12 -20.97 -6.11
CA TYR A 235 -0.39 -19.88 -5.17
C TYR A 235 -1.90 -19.65 -5.08
N VAL A 236 -2.42 -19.68 -3.86
CA VAL A 236 -3.77 -19.21 -3.53
C VAL A 236 -3.60 -17.92 -2.75
N ARG A 237 -3.86 -16.79 -3.41
CA ARG A 237 -3.58 -15.42 -2.92
C ARG A 237 -4.81 -14.81 -2.25
N ASP A 238 -4.60 -13.64 -1.66
CA ASP A 238 -5.65 -12.76 -1.12
C ASP A 238 -6.51 -13.41 -0.03
N LEU A 239 -5.86 -14.24 0.80
CA LEU A 239 -6.50 -14.91 1.92
C LEU A 239 -6.56 -13.99 3.14
N GLU A 240 -7.66 -14.08 3.89
CA GLU A 240 -7.80 -13.34 5.13
C GLU A 240 -6.86 -13.87 6.23
N LYS A 241 -6.18 -12.92 6.91
CA LYS A 241 -5.23 -13.20 7.98
C LYS A 241 -5.94 -13.72 9.25
N GLY A 242 -5.33 -14.69 9.90
CA GLY A 242 -5.81 -15.29 11.14
C GLY A 242 -6.91 -16.34 10.95
N ARG A 243 -7.25 -16.68 9.70
CA ARG A 243 -8.30 -17.65 9.38
C ARG A 243 -7.74 -19.04 9.11
N SER A 244 -8.61 -20.04 9.28
CA SER A 244 -8.29 -21.45 9.04
C SER A 244 -8.96 -21.92 7.75
N TYR A 245 -8.19 -22.63 6.93
CA TYR A 245 -8.61 -23.13 5.64
C TYR A 245 -8.35 -24.63 5.53
N ARG A 246 -9.15 -25.30 4.70
CA ARG A 246 -8.91 -26.66 4.22
C ARG A 246 -8.49 -26.60 2.76
N CYS A 247 -7.28 -27.06 2.49
CA CYS A 247 -6.69 -27.20 1.16
C CYS A 247 -6.87 -28.63 0.67
N GLU A 248 -7.54 -28.81 -0.46
CA GLU A 248 -7.73 -30.08 -1.16
C GLU A 248 -7.02 -30.03 -2.51
N ILE A 249 -6.09 -30.95 -2.73
CA ILE A 249 -5.23 -31.01 -3.92
C ILE A 249 -5.54 -32.31 -4.64
N SER A 250 -5.85 -32.21 -5.94
CA SER A 250 -6.30 -33.35 -6.73
C SER A 250 -5.86 -33.24 -8.19
N ALA A 251 -5.60 -34.38 -8.83
CA ALA A 251 -5.28 -34.48 -10.25
C ALA A 251 -5.88 -35.77 -10.82
N ASP A 252 -6.16 -35.79 -12.12
CA ASP A 252 -6.75 -36.95 -12.79
C ASP A 252 -5.82 -38.16 -12.74
N GLY A 253 -6.33 -39.30 -12.28
CA GLY A 253 -5.54 -40.53 -12.09
C GLY A 253 -4.76 -40.60 -10.77
N TYR A 254 -4.86 -39.59 -9.90
CA TYR A 254 -4.17 -39.54 -8.61
C TYR A 254 -5.11 -39.49 -7.41
N GLU A 255 -4.67 -40.02 -6.27
CA GLU A 255 -5.35 -39.86 -4.99
C GLU A 255 -5.24 -38.41 -4.49
N SER A 256 -6.36 -37.85 -4.02
CA SER A 256 -6.40 -36.47 -3.52
C SER A 256 -5.80 -36.36 -2.12
N VAL A 257 -5.10 -35.27 -1.84
CA VAL A 257 -4.57 -34.94 -0.51
C VAL A 257 -5.34 -33.77 0.09
N LYS A 258 -5.61 -33.83 1.40
CA LYS A 258 -6.26 -32.76 2.16
C LYS A 258 -5.35 -32.30 3.29
N ARG A 259 -5.25 -30.99 3.50
CA ARG A 259 -4.50 -30.37 4.60
C ARG A 259 -5.30 -29.23 5.21
N GLU A 260 -5.26 -29.13 6.52
CA GLU A 260 -5.83 -28.00 7.26
C GLU A 260 -4.70 -27.07 7.68
N VAL A 261 -4.89 -25.77 7.46
CA VAL A 261 -3.88 -24.76 7.71
C VAL A 261 -4.51 -23.51 8.29
N THR A 262 -3.80 -22.85 9.19
CA THR A 262 -4.15 -21.53 9.70
C THR A 262 -3.18 -20.50 9.11
N VAL A 263 -3.73 -19.49 8.45
CA VAL A 263 -2.96 -18.50 7.70
C VAL A 263 -2.79 -17.26 8.55
N SER A 264 -1.73 -17.21 9.36
CA SER A 264 -1.34 -16.00 10.11
C SER A 264 -0.45 -15.04 9.28
N SER A 265 0.18 -15.56 8.24
CA SER A 265 1.03 -14.87 7.27
C SER A 265 1.07 -15.70 5.98
N ASP A 266 1.86 -15.27 5.01
CA ASP A 266 2.21 -16.11 3.85
C ASP A 266 2.70 -17.49 4.30
N LEU A 267 2.10 -18.54 3.75
CA LEU A 267 2.31 -19.91 4.16
C LEU A 267 2.66 -20.79 2.97
N ASP A 268 3.87 -21.35 2.99
CA ASP A 268 4.22 -22.45 2.11
C ASP A 268 3.93 -23.78 2.81
N ILE A 269 3.10 -24.63 2.21
CA ILE A 269 2.81 -25.97 2.74
C ILE A 269 3.83 -27.01 2.27
N GLY A 270 4.87 -26.59 1.55
CA GLY A 270 5.91 -27.46 1.01
C GLY A 270 5.43 -28.36 -0.13
N THR A 271 6.17 -29.44 -0.33
CA THR A 271 5.87 -30.44 -1.36
C THR A 271 4.71 -31.34 -0.95
N VAL A 272 3.79 -31.54 -1.88
CA VAL A 272 2.62 -32.41 -1.78
C VAL A 272 2.80 -33.54 -2.77
N VAL A 273 2.93 -34.76 -2.26
CA VAL A 273 3.08 -35.95 -3.10
C VAL A 273 1.70 -36.53 -3.40
N LEU A 274 1.37 -36.73 -4.67
CA LEU A 274 0.18 -37.48 -5.07
C LEU A 274 0.58 -38.85 -5.64
N SER A 275 -0.07 -39.89 -5.13
CA SER A 275 0.09 -41.28 -5.60
C SER A 275 -0.95 -41.60 -6.69
N ARG A 276 -0.60 -42.49 -7.63
CA ARG A 276 -1.57 -42.99 -8.62
C ARG A 276 -2.61 -43.89 -7.94
N LYS A 277 -3.84 -43.86 -8.46
CA LYS A 277 -4.93 -44.77 -8.06
C LYS A 277 -4.74 -46.18 -8.61
#